data_AF-A0A6G0K6P6-F1
#
_entry.id   AF-A0A6G0K6P6-F1
#
_cell.length_a   1.000
_cell.length_b   1.000
_cell.length_c   1.000
_cell.angle_alpha   90.00
_cell.angle_beta   90.00
_cell.angle_gamma   90.00
#
_symmetry.space_group_name_H-M   'P 1'
#
loop_
_entity.id
_entity.type
_entity.pdbx_description
1 polymer ?
#
loop_
_entity_poly.entity_id
_entity_poly.type
_entity_poly.pdbx_seq_one_letter_code
_entity_poly.pdbx_strand_id
1 'polypeptide(L)'
;MHSRPSPDGSSACLTHEDEQWRVQYCDVLKRFINLLRAKPLLERLAGAESIAYTFQELNSKLDEICVGVGAMDSSAQGQWQTHWARNCQVQATQLEAQVQATDPSLIIRQLRGEKEVTKVMLDMSSSLEADPSTRLADLKRATLERLRLYLGLDTSANVAERNFKWYIPERGVEIGEPIYTVEEWVVSRAKWRSRSGVVQDVTVKTLFDAVDVVSESVLVTQIRLWYELPGHPNIVKLYGGSHLARKPFLAYKDAPHSDIFQFFRQEENREVFWMLTDG
;
A
#
# COMPACT_ATOMS: atom_id res chain seq x y z
N MET A 1 -24.30 13.20 -61.49
CA MET A 1 -24.23 12.10 -60.49
C MET A 1 -22.79 11.83 -60.14
N HIS A 2 -22.24 12.48 -59.13
CA HIS A 2 -20.95 12.10 -58.53
C HIS A 2 -21.08 12.26 -57.01
N SER A 3 -21.34 11.14 -56.33
CA SER A 3 -21.31 11.06 -54.87
C SER A 3 -19.85 11.00 -54.41
N ARG A 4 -19.46 11.94 -53.55
CA ARG A 4 -18.21 11.86 -52.79
C ARG A 4 -18.38 10.85 -51.64
N PRO A 5 -17.38 10.01 -51.34
CA PRO A 5 -17.36 9.24 -50.10
C PRO A 5 -16.97 10.17 -48.94
N SER A 6 -17.63 10.00 -47.80
CA SER A 6 -17.27 10.67 -46.54
C SER A 6 -16.08 9.95 -45.89
N PRO A 7 -15.03 10.65 -45.44
CA PRO A 7 -14.06 10.10 -44.50
C PRO A 7 -14.51 10.36 -43.05
N ASP A 8 -13.82 9.73 -42.09
CA ASP A 8 -13.80 10.11 -40.66
C ASP A 8 -14.79 9.43 -39.71
N GLY A 9 -14.79 8.09 -39.72
CA GLY A 9 -15.16 7.29 -38.54
C GLY A 9 -14.00 6.46 -37.96
N SER A 10 -13.09 5.97 -38.81
CA SER A 10 -12.07 4.99 -38.42
C SER A 10 -10.77 5.62 -37.86
N SER A 11 -10.39 6.81 -38.34
CA SER A 11 -9.13 7.46 -37.94
C SER A 11 -9.16 8.06 -36.52
N ALA A 12 -10.35 8.45 -36.02
CA ALA A 12 -10.50 9.01 -34.68
C ALA A 12 -10.50 7.93 -33.58
N CYS A 13 -10.93 6.70 -33.89
CA CYS A 13 -10.96 5.59 -32.94
C CYS A 13 -9.54 5.02 -32.71
N LEU A 14 -8.75 4.89 -33.77
CA LEU A 14 -7.36 4.41 -33.71
C LEU A 14 -6.43 5.37 -32.93
N THR A 15 -6.67 6.68 -33.04
CA THR A 15 -5.87 7.68 -32.33
C THR A 15 -6.14 7.71 -30.83
N HIS A 16 -7.38 7.40 -30.41
CA HIS A 16 -7.77 7.32 -29.00
C HIS A 16 -7.19 6.09 -28.30
N GLU A 17 -7.15 4.93 -28.98
CA GLU A 17 -6.55 3.70 -28.44
C GLU A 17 -5.02 3.85 -28.28
N ASP A 18 -4.35 4.42 -29.28
CA ASP A 18 -2.91 4.73 -29.19
C ASP A 18 -2.60 5.73 -28.07
N GLU A 19 -3.46 6.72 -27.86
CA GLU A 19 -3.32 7.69 -26.78
C GLU A 19 -3.52 7.05 -25.40
N GLN A 20 -4.48 6.12 -25.27
CA GLN A 20 -4.70 5.36 -24.04
C GLN A 20 -3.48 4.52 -23.66
N TRP A 21 -2.86 3.81 -24.61
CA TRP A 21 -1.66 3.01 -24.34
C TRP A 21 -0.47 3.88 -23.94
N ARG A 22 -0.32 5.06 -24.55
CA ARG A 22 0.71 6.04 -24.16
C ARG A 22 0.54 6.50 -22.72
N VAL A 23 -0.67 6.84 -22.30
CA VAL A 23 -0.96 7.26 -20.91
C VAL A 23 -0.59 6.14 -19.93
N GLN A 24 -1.02 4.91 -20.21
CA GLN A 24 -0.70 3.75 -19.37
C GLN A 24 0.81 3.50 -19.27
N TYR A 25 1.52 3.58 -20.39
CA TYR A 25 2.98 3.42 -20.42
C TYR A 25 3.69 4.50 -19.60
N CYS A 26 3.27 5.76 -19.74
CA CYS A 26 3.80 6.86 -18.93
C CYS A 26 3.58 6.61 -17.43
N ASP A 27 2.43 6.08 -17.03
CA ASP A 27 2.13 5.80 -15.63
C ASP A 27 2.95 4.62 -15.07
N VAL A 28 3.18 3.59 -15.88
CA VAL A 28 4.12 2.50 -15.56
C VAL A 28 5.54 3.04 -15.37
N LEU A 29 6.03 3.90 -16.27
CA LEU A 29 7.35 4.51 -16.15
C LEU A 29 7.48 5.40 -14.91
N LYS A 30 6.48 6.24 -14.61
CA LYS A 30 6.47 7.06 -13.39
C LYS A 30 6.59 6.19 -12.14
N ARG A 31 5.81 5.08 -12.07
CA ARG A 31 5.87 4.12 -10.96
C ARG A 31 7.26 3.48 -10.87
N PHE A 32 7.84 3.04 -11.98
CA PHE A 32 9.18 2.44 -12.02
C PHE A 32 10.28 3.42 -11.57
N ILE A 33 10.28 4.66 -12.08
CA ILE A 33 11.25 5.69 -11.67
C ILE A 33 11.15 5.97 -10.16
N ASN A 34 9.93 5.98 -9.60
CA ASN A 34 9.74 6.15 -8.16
C ASN A 34 10.30 4.97 -7.35
N LEU A 35 10.29 3.74 -7.88
CA LEU A 35 10.92 2.57 -7.25
C LEU A 35 12.45 2.63 -7.30
N LEU A 36 13.02 3.22 -8.35
CA LEU A 36 14.47 3.37 -8.50
C LEU A 36 15.09 4.41 -7.56
N ARG A 37 14.27 5.24 -6.90
CA ARG A 37 14.77 6.21 -5.93
C ARG A 37 15.51 5.47 -4.82
N ALA A 38 16.72 5.94 -4.52
CA ALA A 38 17.56 5.36 -3.49
C ALA A 38 16.81 5.35 -2.15
N LYS A 39 16.65 4.16 -1.57
CA LYS A 39 16.09 3.96 -0.24
C LYS A 39 17.18 3.43 0.71
N PRO A 40 17.16 3.84 1.99
CA PRO A 40 17.98 3.24 3.03
C PRO A 40 17.89 1.72 3.03
N LEU A 41 18.96 1.05 3.45
CA LEU A 41 19.06 -0.41 3.35
C LEU A 41 17.94 -1.13 4.12
N LEU A 42 17.57 -0.65 5.31
CA LEU A 42 16.50 -1.27 6.08
C LEU A 42 15.12 -1.02 5.50
N GLU A 43 14.86 0.13 4.86
CA GLU A 43 13.59 0.34 4.16
C GLU A 43 13.43 -0.63 3.00
N ARG A 44 14.53 -0.89 2.27
CA ARG A 44 14.56 -1.90 1.19
C ARG A 44 14.27 -3.29 1.74
N LEU A 45 14.84 -3.64 2.89
CA LEU A 45 14.58 -4.92 3.55
C LEU A 45 13.13 -5.02 4.04
N ALA A 46 12.63 -4.01 4.72
CA ALA A 46 11.26 -4.00 5.25
C ALA A 46 10.20 -4.04 4.13
N GLY A 47 10.49 -3.44 2.98
CA GLY A 47 9.60 -3.38 1.83
C GLY A 47 9.87 -4.40 0.72
N ALA A 48 10.77 -5.36 0.90
CA ALA A 48 11.24 -6.23 -0.18
C ALA A 48 10.10 -6.99 -0.90
N GLU A 49 9.12 -7.54 -0.18
CA GLU A 49 7.97 -8.24 -0.77
C GLU A 49 7.05 -7.27 -1.52
N SER A 50 6.78 -6.10 -0.93
CA SER A 50 5.97 -5.06 -1.58
C SER A 50 6.62 -4.57 -2.88
N ILE A 51 7.94 -4.41 -2.88
CA ILE A 51 8.73 -4.08 -4.08
C ILE A 51 8.61 -5.20 -5.10
N ALA A 52 8.75 -6.46 -4.69
CA ALA A 52 8.62 -7.63 -5.56
C ALA A 52 7.23 -7.68 -6.22
N TYR A 53 6.14 -7.54 -5.46
CA TYR A 53 4.79 -7.47 -6.01
C TYR A 53 4.62 -6.31 -6.99
N THR A 54 5.22 -5.15 -6.69
CA THR A 54 5.14 -4.00 -7.60
C THR A 54 5.87 -4.27 -8.92
N PHE A 55 7.01 -4.96 -8.89
CA PHE A 55 7.69 -5.39 -10.12
C PHE A 55 6.87 -6.39 -10.93
N GLN A 56 6.18 -7.34 -10.29
CA GLN A 56 5.27 -8.25 -11.01
C GLN A 56 4.16 -7.48 -11.73
N GLU A 57 3.52 -6.55 -11.03
CA GLU A 57 2.45 -5.73 -11.59
C GLU A 57 2.95 -4.85 -12.75
N LEU A 58 4.14 -4.25 -12.61
CA LEU A 58 4.75 -3.47 -13.69
C LEU A 58 5.08 -4.33 -14.91
N ASN A 59 5.64 -5.53 -14.72
CA ASN A 59 5.92 -6.44 -15.83
C ASN A 59 4.64 -6.90 -16.53
N SER A 60 3.59 -7.26 -15.76
CA SER A 60 2.28 -7.62 -16.34
C SER A 60 1.69 -6.48 -17.17
N LYS A 61 1.71 -5.25 -16.64
CA LYS A 61 1.21 -4.07 -17.37
C LYS A 61 2.05 -3.75 -18.61
N LEU A 62 3.37 -3.91 -18.53
CA LEU A 62 4.25 -3.73 -19.69
C LEU A 62 3.94 -4.76 -20.78
N ASP A 63 3.74 -6.03 -20.41
CA ASP A 63 3.37 -7.07 -21.38
C ASP A 63 2.02 -6.73 -22.04
N GLU A 64 1.01 -6.31 -21.25
CA GLU A 64 -0.31 -5.89 -21.75
C GLU A 64 -0.19 -4.73 -22.75
N ILE A 65 0.58 -3.69 -22.42
CA ILE A 65 0.82 -2.56 -23.32
C ILE A 65 1.53 -3.03 -24.59
N CYS A 66 2.60 -3.82 -24.47
CA CYS A 66 3.38 -4.31 -25.62
C CYS A 66 2.54 -5.16 -26.57
N VAL A 67 1.69 -6.02 -26.04
CA VAL A 67 0.71 -6.79 -26.84
C VAL A 67 -0.32 -5.85 -27.47
N GLY A 68 -0.85 -4.90 -26.70
CA GLY A 68 -1.85 -3.93 -27.15
C GLY A 68 -1.38 -3.03 -28.30
N VAL A 69 -0.11 -2.64 -28.31
CA VAL A 69 0.49 -1.85 -29.40
C VAL A 69 1.12 -2.70 -30.52
N GLY A 70 1.03 -4.03 -30.44
CA GLY A 70 1.61 -4.95 -31.43
C GLY A 70 3.14 -5.02 -31.42
N ALA A 71 3.80 -4.58 -30.35
CA ALA A 71 5.24 -4.69 -30.17
C ALA A 71 5.70 -6.07 -29.67
N MET A 72 4.76 -6.89 -29.19
CA MET A 72 5.00 -8.23 -28.68
C MET A 72 3.84 -9.16 -29.07
N ASP A 73 4.16 -10.40 -29.44
CA ASP A 73 3.15 -11.45 -29.63
C ASP A 73 2.52 -11.86 -28.29
N SER A 74 1.21 -12.11 -28.28
CA SER A 74 0.51 -12.57 -27.05
C SER A 74 1.08 -13.88 -26.48
N SER A 75 1.77 -14.69 -27.29
CA SER A 75 2.46 -15.91 -26.85
C SER A 75 3.74 -15.64 -26.04
N ALA A 76 4.30 -14.42 -26.14
CA ALA A 76 5.48 -13.99 -25.39
C ALA A 76 5.13 -13.28 -24.06
N GLN A 77 3.85 -13.00 -23.82
CA GLN A 77 3.37 -12.42 -22.56
C GLN A 77 3.72 -13.35 -21.37
N GLY A 78 4.25 -12.77 -20.29
CA GLY A 78 4.57 -13.50 -19.07
C GLY A 78 5.89 -14.30 -19.11
N GLN A 79 6.72 -14.18 -20.16
CA GLN A 79 8.02 -14.87 -20.21
C GLN A 79 8.91 -14.59 -18.99
N TRP A 80 8.83 -13.39 -18.43
CA TRP A 80 9.57 -12.99 -17.22
C TRP A 80 9.24 -13.86 -15.99
N GLN A 81 8.05 -14.47 -15.95
CA GLN A 81 7.62 -15.31 -14.83
C GLN A 81 8.50 -16.55 -14.66
N THR A 82 9.03 -17.08 -15.77
CA THR A 82 9.93 -18.26 -15.76
C THR A 82 11.22 -18.01 -14.96
N HIS A 83 11.68 -16.75 -14.92
CA HIS A 83 12.89 -16.36 -14.20
C HIS A 83 12.59 -15.70 -12.85
N TRP A 84 11.31 -15.51 -12.49
CA TRP A 84 10.90 -14.72 -11.34
C TRP A 84 11.47 -15.22 -10.02
N ALA A 85 11.29 -16.51 -9.72
CA ALA A 85 11.77 -17.12 -8.48
C ALA A 85 13.30 -17.00 -8.33
N ARG A 86 14.04 -17.22 -9.43
CA ARG A 86 15.50 -17.06 -9.48
C ARG A 86 15.89 -15.60 -9.20
N ASN A 87 15.23 -14.64 -9.84
CA ASN A 87 15.54 -13.22 -9.68
C ASN A 87 15.28 -12.75 -8.24
N CYS A 88 14.17 -13.19 -7.63
CA CYS A 88 13.87 -12.93 -6.21
C CYS A 88 14.96 -13.51 -5.30
N GLN A 89 15.44 -14.73 -5.58
CA GLN A 89 16.50 -15.36 -4.79
C GLN A 89 17.84 -14.61 -4.89
N VAL A 90 18.19 -14.13 -6.09
CA VAL A 90 19.38 -13.30 -6.31
C VAL A 90 19.27 -12.00 -5.52
N GLN A 91 18.12 -11.32 -5.58
CA GLN A 91 17.88 -10.08 -4.85
C GLN A 91 17.97 -10.30 -3.33
N ALA A 92 17.35 -11.36 -2.81
CA ALA A 92 17.41 -11.70 -1.38
C ALA A 92 18.85 -11.95 -0.92
N THR A 93 19.65 -12.65 -1.72
CA THR A 93 21.06 -12.94 -1.42
C THR A 93 21.91 -11.66 -1.41
N GLN A 94 21.70 -10.76 -2.37
CA GLN A 94 22.40 -9.47 -2.41
C GLN A 94 22.03 -8.59 -1.20
N LEU A 95 20.76 -8.56 -0.84
CA LEU A 95 20.27 -7.79 0.29
C LEU A 95 20.82 -8.34 1.62
N GLU A 96 20.86 -9.66 1.78
CA GLU A 96 21.49 -10.32 2.91
C GLU A 96 22.97 -9.93 3.06
N ALA A 97 23.74 -10.03 1.98
CA ALA A 97 25.15 -9.66 1.99
C ALA A 97 25.35 -8.18 2.39
N GLN A 98 24.53 -7.26 1.88
CA GLN A 98 24.59 -5.84 2.24
C GLN A 98 24.26 -5.60 3.72
N VAL A 99 23.21 -6.26 4.24
CA VAL A 99 22.76 -6.09 5.64
C VAL A 99 23.76 -6.68 6.62
N GLN A 100 24.32 -7.84 6.32
CA GLN A 100 25.35 -8.52 7.12
C GLN A 100 26.65 -7.71 7.17
N ALA A 101 27.09 -7.17 6.02
CA ALA A 101 28.35 -6.41 5.92
C ALA A 101 28.29 -5.01 6.54
N THR A 102 27.09 -4.46 6.80
CA THR A 102 26.94 -3.10 7.32
C THR A 102 26.75 -3.11 8.84
N ASP A 103 27.54 -2.28 9.53
CA ASP A 103 27.43 -2.08 10.98
C ASP A 103 26.07 -1.47 11.38
N PRO A 104 25.43 -1.91 12.49
CA PRO A 104 24.13 -1.39 12.93
C PRO A 104 24.07 0.14 13.08
N SER A 105 25.14 0.77 13.56
CA SER A 105 25.19 2.23 13.73
C SER A 105 25.12 2.96 12.38
N LEU A 106 25.80 2.45 11.36
CA LEU A 106 25.79 3.00 10.01
C LEU A 106 24.43 2.81 9.35
N ILE A 107 23.80 1.66 9.57
CA ILE A 107 22.47 1.37 9.09
C ILE A 107 21.43 2.34 9.69
N ILE A 108 21.48 2.55 11.00
CA ILE A 108 20.56 3.47 11.70
C ILE A 108 20.83 4.92 11.26
N ARG A 109 22.10 5.30 11.06
CA ARG A 109 22.46 6.64 10.57
C ARG A 109 21.90 6.94 9.17
N GLN A 110 21.59 5.93 8.36
CA GLN A 110 20.90 6.14 7.07
C GLN A 110 19.43 6.54 7.25
N LEU A 111 18.84 6.22 8.41
CA LEU A 111 17.47 6.57 8.75
C LEU A 111 17.43 7.94 9.44
N ARG A 112 16.41 8.74 9.12
CA ARG A 112 16.29 10.14 9.53
C ARG A 112 15.71 10.30 10.94
N GLY A 113 16.27 9.58 11.91
CA GLY A 113 15.88 9.62 13.32
C GLY A 113 15.04 8.44 13.80
N GLU A 114 14.73 8.45 15.11
CA GLU A 114 14.09 7.34 15.83
C GLU A 114 12.74 6.92 15.23
N LYS A 115 11.92 7.89 14.81
CA LYS A 115 10.61 7.62 14.18
C LYS A 115 10.72 6.71 12.95
N GLU A 116 11.71 6.96 12.09
CA GLU A 116 11.93 6.15 10.89
C GLU A 116 12.50 4.77 11.22
N VAL A 117 13.34 4.67 12.25
CA VAL A 117 13.82 3.38 12.77
C VAL A 117 12.64 2.55 13.27
N THR A 118 11.78 3.11 14.11
CA THR A 118 10.58 2.45 14.63
C THR A 118 9.64 2.04 13.50
N LYS A 119 9.41 2.91 12.52
CA LYS A 119 8.58 2.61 11.34
C LYS A 119 9.10 1.39 10.60
N VAL A 120 10.40 1.38 10.30
CA VAL A 120 11.05 0.30 9.57
C VAL A 120 11.07 -1.01 10.36
N MET A 121 11.20 -0.96 11.68
CA MET A 121 11.08 -2.13 12.55
C MET A 121 9.65 -2.70 12.58
N LEU A 122 8.62 -1.85 12.68
CA LEU A 122 7.21 -2.28 12.61
C LEU A 122 6.87 -2.85 11.23
N ASP A 123 7.39 -2.23 10.19
CA ASP A 123 7.28 -2.66 8.80
C ASP A 123 7.87 -4.06 8.57
N MET A 124 9.05 -4.35 9.13
CA MET A 124 9.63 -5.71 9.11
C MET A 124 8.79 -6.68 9.93
N SER A 125 8.43 -6.31 11.16
CA SER A 125 7.64 -7.17 12.06
C SER A 125 6.30 -7.56 11.44
N SER A 126 5.60 -6.59 10.82
CA SER A 126 4.34 -6.81 10.14
C SER A 126 4.46 -7.82 8.99
N SER A 127 5.58 -7.81 8.25
CA SER A 127 5.79 -8.74 7.14
C SER A 127 6.11 -10.16 7.60
N LEU A 128 6.70 -10.34 8.79
CA LEU A 128 7.01 -11.66 9.35
C LEU A 128 5.78 -12.47 9.71
N GLU A 129 4.66 -11.82 10.03
CA GLU A 129 3.39 -12.50 10.31
C GLU A 129 2.74 -13.11 9.05
N ALA A 130 3.20 -12.75 7.85
CA ALA A 130 2.62 -13.21 6.60
C ALA A 130 3.12 -14.60 6.18
N ASP A 131 4.44 -14.75 6.14
CA ASP A 131 5.14 -16.00 5.79
C ASP A 131 6.45 -16.08 6.59
N PRO A 132 6.46 -16.77 7.74
CA PRO A 132 7.61 -16.82 8.62
C PRO A 132 8.75 -17.70 8.09
N SER A 133 8.53 -18.44 7.00
CA SER A 133 9.37 -19.55 6.54
C SER A 133 10.35 -19.19 5.41
N THR A 134 10.32 -17.95 4.92
CA THR A 134 11.19 -17.52 3.83
C THR A 134 12.58 -17.10 4.33
N ARG A 135 13.61 -17.27 3.51
CA ARG A 135 14.97 -16.75 3.78
C ARG A 135 14.97 -15.25 4.09
N LEU A 136 14.09 -14.49 3.45
CA LEU A 136 13.92 -13.07 3.69
C LEU A 136 13.32 -12.80 5.08
N ALA A 137 12.39 -13.65 5.54
CA ALA A 137 11.87 -13.60 6.91
C ALA A 137 12.98 -13.88 7.93
N ASP A 138 13.86 -14.85 7.67
CA ASP A 138 15.01 -15.12 8.55
C ASP A 138 15.96 -13.92 8.64
N LEU A 139 16.28 -13.31 7.49
CA LEU A 139 17.09 -12.10 7.44
C LEU A 139 16.46 -10.95 8.23
N LYS A 140 15.15 -10.73 8.10
CA LYS A 140 14.41 -9.71 8.85
C LYS A 140 14.44 -9.98 10.35
N ARG A 141 14.23 -11.23 10.77
CA ARG A 141 14.27 -11.62 12.19
C ARG A 141 15.65 -11.37 12.78
N ALA A 142 16.71 -11.82 12.11
CA ALA A 142 18.08 -11.57 12.53
C ALA A 142 18.41 -10.06 12.59
N THR A 143 17.91 -9.28 11.62
CA THR A 143 18.12 -7.83 11.59
C THR A 143 17.37 -7.11 12.71
N LEU A 144 16.12 -7.50 12.99
CA LEU A 144 15.32 -6.96 14.09
C LEU A 144 15.99 -7.24 15.44
N GLU A 145 16.47 -8.45 15.68
CA GLU A 145 17.20 -8.78 16.91
C GLU A 145 18.50 -7.98 17.04
N ARG A 146 19.25 -7.82 15.93
CA ARG A 146 20.46 -6.99 15.94
C ARG A 146 20.17 -5.52 16.27
N LEU A 147 19.10 -4.95 15.72
CA LEU A 147 18.68 -3.57 16.01
C LEU A 147 18.19 -3.43 17.46
N ARG A 148 17.42 -4.40 17.95
CA ARG A 148 16.92 -4.44 19.31
C ARG A 148 18.06 -4.43 20.33
N LEU A 149 19.06 -5.29 20.14
CA LEU A 149 20.25 -5.35 20.99
C LEU A 149 21.04 -4.03 20.94
N TYR A 150 21.24 -3.45 19.75
CA TYR A 150 21.97 -2.20 19.59
C TYR A 150 21.27 -1.00 20.27
N LEU A 151 19.94 -0.92 20.15
CA LEU A 151 19.15 0.17 20.71
C LEU A 151 18.88 0.00 22.22
N GLY A 152 19.34 -1.09 22.84
CA GLY A 152 19.06 -1.38 24.25
C GLY A 152 17.57 -1.54 24.54
N LEU A 153 16.79 -2.01 23.54
CA LEU A 153 15.36 -2.26 23.69
C LEU A 153 15.18 -3.56 24.48
N ASP A 154 15.21 -3.43 25.81
CA ASP A 154 15.20 -4.53 26.76
C ASP A 154 14.03 -5.51 26.56
N THR A 155 14.23 -6.73 27.04
CA THR A 155 13.33 -7.89 26.85
C THR A 155 11.96 -7.79 27.51
N SER A 156 11.60 -6.66 28.12
CA SER A 156 10.28 -6.43 28.71
C SER A 156 9.35 -5.64 27.76
N ALA A 157 8.43 -6.36 27.13
CA ALA A 157 7.09 -5.92 26.72
C ALA A 157 6.88 -4.83 25.65
N ASN A 158 7.83 -3.95 25.31
CA ASN A 158 7.45 -2.70 24.63
C ASN A 158 7.53 -2.65 23.10
N VAL A 159 8.24 -3.57 22.43
CA VAL A 159 8.25 -3.62 20.95
C VAL A 159 7.92 -5.02 20.41
N ALA A 160 8.35 -6.07 21.10
CA ALA A 160 8.12 -7.46 20.68
C ALA A 160 6.77 -8.07 21.15
N GLU A 161 6.16 -7.54 22.23
CA GLU A 161 4.87 -8.06 22.76
C GLU A 161 3.66 -7.18 22.40
N ARG A 162 3.87 -5.99 21.83
CA ARG A 162 2.79 -5.23 21.22
C ARG A 162 2.45 -5.92 19.91
N ASN A 163 1.44 -6.79 19.95
CA ASN A 163 0.89 -7.47 18.80
C ASN A 163 0.30 -6.44 17.83
N PHE A 164 1.14 -5.85 16.98
CA PHE A 164 0.78 -4.82 15.99
C PHE A 164 0.07 -5.46 14.77
N LYS A 165 -0.84 -6.41 15.02
CA LYS A 165 -1.69 -7.01 13.97
C LYS A 165 -2.52 -5.97 13.23
N TRP A 166 -2.86 -4.89 13.92
CA TRP A 166 -3.55 -3.73 13.38
C TRP A 166 -2.65 -2.79 12.56
N TYR A 167 -1.32 -2.93 12.63
CA TYR A 167 -0.43 -2.05 11.89
C TYR A 167 -0.45 -2.39 10.39
N ILE A 168 -0.64 -1.36 9.58
CA ILE A 168 -0.61 -1.42 8.12
C ILE A 168 0.55 -0.56 7.62
N PRO A 169 1.55 -1.15 6.94
CA PRO A 169 2.62 -0.37 6.32
C PRO A 169 2.08 0.61 5.28
N GLU A 170 2.55 1.87 5.30
CA GLU A 170 2.16 2.93 4.34
C GLU A 170 2.36 2.49 2.88
N ARG A 171 3.45 1.78 2.58
CA ARG A 171 3.73 1.24 1.24
C ARG A 171 2.73 0.21 0.72
N GLY A 172 1.91 -0.36 1.61
CA GLY A 172 0.88 -1.33 1.25
C GLY A 172 -0.42 -0.67 0.82
N VAL A 173 -0.52 0.67 0.88
CA VAL A 173 -1.76 1.40 0.65
C VAL A 173 -1.58 2.39 -0.51
N GLU A 174 -2.35 2.19 -1.58
CA GLU A 174 -2.46 3.13 -2.69
C GLU A 174 -3.72 3.99 -2.49
N ILE A 175 -3.52 5.21 -2.00
CA ILE A 175 -4.60 6.17 -1.76
C ILE A 175 -5.00 6.80 -3.10
N GLY A 176 -6.28 6.68 -3.46
CA GLY A 176 -6.89 7.28 -4.63
C GLY A 176 -7.46 8.67 -4.34
N GLU A 177 -8.45 9.06 -5.13
CA GLU A 177 -9.06 10.39 -5.01
C GLU A 177 -9.84 10.56 -3.69
N PRO A 178 -9.81 11.77 -3.10
CA PRO A 178 -10.60 12.09 -1.93
C PRO A 178 -12.10 12.06 -2.26
N ILE A 179 -12.88 11.45 -1.37
CA ILE A 179 -14.33 11.41 -1.43
C ILE A 179 -14.88 12.68 -0.76
N TYR A 180 -14.41 12.96 0.45
CA TYR A 180 -14.77 14.15 1.23
C TYR A 180 -13.72 14.45 2.29
N THR A 181 -13.86 15.61 2.92
CA THR A 181 -13.05 16.04 4.08
C THR A 181 -13.99 16.33 5.24
N VAL A 182 -13.63 15.86 6.43
CA VAL A 182 -14.35 16.11 7.69
C VAL A 182 -13.30 16.47 8.73
N GLU A 183 -13.41 17.68 9.30
CA GLU A 183 -12.44 18.21 10.27
C GLU A 183 -11.00 18.13 9.70
N GLU A 184 -10.05 17.61 10.47
CA GLU A 184 -8.65 17.41 10.04
C GLU A 184 -8.44 16.13 9.23
N TRP A 185 -9.51 15.48 8.76
CA TRP A 185 -9.41 14.19 8.09
C TRP A 185 -9.91 14.23 6.65
N VAL A 186 -9.11 13.65 5.77
CA VAL A 186 -9.47 13.38 4.38
C VAL A 186 -9.86 11.92 4.25
N VAL A 187 -11.04 11.67 3.71
CA VAL A 187 -11.54 10.32 3.44
C VAL A 187 -11.40 10.03 1.95
N SER A 188 -10.66 8.99 1.60
CA SER A 188 -10.37 8.60 0.22
C SER A 188 -10.69 7.13 -0.02
N ARG A 189 -11.05 6.77 -1.25
CA ARG A 189 -10.97 5.37 -1.69
C ARG A 189 -9.50 4.98 -1.81
N ALA A 190 -9.15 3.76 -1.45
CA ALA A 190 -7.79 3.27 -1.56
C ALA A 190 -7.77 1.78 -1.85
N LYS A 191 -6.63 1.31 -2.35
CA LYS A 191 -6.34 -0.12 -2.46
C LYS A 191 -5.33 -0.49 -1.39
N TRP A 192 -5.66 -1.50 -0.59
CA TRP A 192 -4.75 -2.04 0.39
C TRP A 192 -4.31 -3.44 -0.03
N ARG A 193 -2.99 -3.62 -0.13
CA ARG A 193 -2.36 -4.92 -0.29
C ARG A 193 -2.10 -5.51 1.10
N SER A 194 -2.83 -6.57 1.41
CA SER A 194 -2.67 -7.31 2.66
C SER A 194 -1.28 -7.94 2.76
N ARG A 195 -0.97 -8.44 3.95
CA ARG A 195 0.29 -9.14 4.24
C ARG A 195 0.51 -10.37 3.33
N SER A 196 -0.56 -11.04 2.92
CA SER A 196 -0.51 -12.19 2.00
C SER A 196 -0.41 -11.81 0.51
N GLY A 197 -0.32 -10.51 0.20
CA GLY A 197 -0.27 -10.00 -1.17
C GLY A 197 -1.63 -9.78 -1.83
N VAL A 198 -2.74 -10.12 -1.16
CA VAL A 198 -4.09 -9.90 -1.70
C VAL A 198 -4.43 -8.42 -1.68
N VAL A 199 -4.86 -7.89 -2.82
CA VAL A 199 -5.31 -6.49 -2.96
C VAL A 199 -6.81 -6.43 -2.74
N GLN A 200 -7.25 -5.49 -1.91
CA GLN A 200 -8.67 -5.22 -1.66
C GLN A 200 -8.93 -3.72 -1.62
N ASP A 201 -10.13 -3.33 -2.03
CA ASP A 201 -10.61 -1.96 -1.90
C ASP A 201 -10.95 -1.66 -0.44
N VAL A 202 -10.52 -0.49 0.02
CA VAL A 202 -10.72 0.01 1.37
C VAL A 202 -11.06 1.49 1.31
N THR A 203 -11.71 1.98 2.35
CA THR A 203 -11.77 3.41 2.59
C THR A 203 -10.68 3.77 3.60
N VAL A 204 -9.93 4.83 3.31
CA VAL A 204 -8.85 5.32 4.17
C VAL A 204 -9.19 6.72 4.66
N LYS A 205 -9.09 6.92 5.98
CA LYS A 205 -9.17 8.23 6.63
C LYS A 205 -7.76 8.67 6.99
N THR A 206 -7.27 9.71 6.32
CA THR A 206 -5.92 10.24 6.44
C THR A 206 -5.94 11.59 7.14
N LEU A 207 -5.07 11.80 8.12
CA LEU A 207 -4.95 13.08 8.83
C LEU A 207 -4.25 14.12 7.93
N PHE A 208 -4.83 15.30 7.78
CA PHE A 208 -4.21 16.46 7.12
C PHE A 208 -3.13 17.04 8.05
N ASP A 209 -1.96 17.37 7.49
CA ASP A 209 -0.74 17.86 8.15
C ASP A 209 -0.68 17.70 9.69
N ALA A 210 0.13 16.74 10.14
CA ALA A 210 0.30 16.31 11.53
C ALA A 210 0.98 17.35 12.46
N VAL A 211 0.56 18.60 12.40
CA VAL A 211 0.96 19.65 13.33
C VAL A 211 0.07 19.54 14.58
N ASP A 212 0.52 18.75 15.55
CA ASP A 212 0.07 18.74 16.97
C ASP A 212 -1.41 18.50 17.32
N VAL A 213 -2.32 18.23 16.38
CA VAL A 213 -3.76 18.08 16.72
C VAL A 213 -4.05 16.77 17.45
N VAL A 214 -3.42 15.66 17.07
CA VAL A 214 -3.64 14.34 17.68
C VAL A 214 -2.30 13.72 18.07
N SER A 215 -2.09 13.48 19.36
CA SER A 215 -0.88 12.79 19.83
C SER A 215 -0.80 11.38 19.23
N GLU A 216 0.42 10.95 18.88
CA GLU A 216 0.69 9.61 18.34
C GLU A 216 0.11 8.51 19.23
N SER A 217 0.22 8.67 20.56
CA SER A 217 -0.33 7.73 21.56
C SER A 217 -1.86 7.62 21.54
N VAL A 218 -2.56 8.73 21.26
CA VAL A 218 -4.03 8.71 21.15
C VAL A 218 -4.44 7.95 19.89
N LEU A 219 -3.77 8.21 18.76
CA LEU A 219 -4.04 7.50 17.51
C LEU A 219 -3.78 6.00 17.64
N VAL A 220 -2.64 5.61 18.23
CA VAL A 220 -2.31 4.20 18.49
C VAL A 220 -3.37 3.53 19.35
N THR A 221 -3.79 4.19 20.43
CA THR A 221 -4.85 3.68 21.32
C THR A 221 -6.17 3.52 20.58
N GLN A 222 -6.57 4.49 19.78
CA GLN A 222 -7.81 4.44 19.00
C GLN A 222 -7.82 3.29 17.98
N ILE A 223 -6.72 3.12 17.22
CA ILE A 223 -6.58 2.02 16.25
C ILE A 223 -6.72 0.68 16.96
N ARG A 224 -6.00 0.52 18.08
CA ARG A 224 -5.99 -0.72 18.83
C ARG A 224 -7.37 -1.07 19.35
N LEU A 225 -8.05 -0.13 20.03
CA LEU A 225 -9.36 -0.36 20.61
C LEU A 225 -10.39 -0.77 19.54
N TRP A 226 -10.40 -0.09 18.40
CA TRP A 226 -11.35 -0.42 17.32
C TRP A 226 -10.99 -1.73 16.62
N TYR A 227 -9.71 -2.01 16.40
CA TYR A 227 -9.28 -3.28 15.80
C TYR A 227 -9.68 -4.49 16.66
N GLU A 228 -9.69 -4.33 17.98
CA GLU A 228 -10.08 -5.38 18.94
C GLU A 228 -11.61 -5.55 19.06
N LEU A 229 -12.43 -4.67 18.46
CA LEU A 229 -13.89 -4.81 18.49
C LEU A 229 -14.33 -6.06 17.71
N PRO A 230 -15.22 -6.89 18.30
CA PRO A 230 -15.86 -7.98 17.58
C PRO A 230 -16.58 -7.46 16.33
N GLY A 231 -16.57 -8.26 15.26
CA GLY A 231 -17.31 -7.92 14.04
C GLY A 231 -18.80 -7.79 14.33
N HIS A 232 -19.39 -6.65 13.95
CA HIS A 232 -20.81 -6.38 14.11
C HIS A 232 -21.38 -5.79 12.81
N PRO A 233 -22.59 -6.17 12.35
CA PRO A 233 -23.15 -5.69 11.08
C PRO A 233 -23.31 -4.16 11.02
N ASN A 234 -23.51 -3.50 12.16
CA ASN A 234 -23.69 -2.05 12.25
C ASN A 234 -22.42 -1.26 12.61
N ILE A 235 -21.27 -1.93 12.79
CA ILE A 235 -20.00 -1.26 13.07
C ILE A 235 -19.07 -1.52 11.89
N VAL A 236 -18.59 -0.45 11.26
CA VAL A 236 -17.62 -0.58 10.17
C VAL A 236 -16.37 -1.28 10.68
N LYS A 237 -15.97 -2.34 9.98
CA LYS A 237 -14.78 -3.12 10.32
C LYS A 237 -13.53 -2.28 10.05
N LEU A 238 -12.75 -2.01 11.10
CA LEU A 238 -11.40 -1.48 10.96
C LEU A 238 -10.46 -2.62 10.57
N TYR A 239 -9.67 -2.43 9.51
CA TYR A 239 -8.60 -3.35 9.16
C TYR A 239 -7.30 -3.01 9.87
N GLY A 240 -7.07 -1.72 10.16
CA GLY A 240 -5.88 -1.26 10.85
C GLY A 240 -5.55 0.19 10.54
N GLY A 241 -4.28 0.55 10.72
CA GLY A 241 -3.79 1.89 10.42
C GLY A 241 -2.29 2.04 10.56
N SER A 242 -1.80 3.25 10.25
CA SER A 242 -0.40 3.62 10.41
C SER A 242 -0.30 5.00 11.05
N HIS A 243 0.30 5.05 12.24
CA HIS A 243 0.59 6.29 12.96
C HIS A 243 1.94 6.90 12.55
N LEU A 244 2.84 6.08 11.99
CA LEU A 244 4.19 6.48 11.55
C LEU A 244 4.26 6.80 10.04
N ALA A 245 3.15 6.67 9.31
CA ALA A 245 3.07 7.11 7.93
C ALA A 245 3.33 8.61 7.79
N ARG A 246 3.76 9.05 6.61
CA ARG A 246 3.95 10.48 6.33
C ARG A 246 2.67 11.26 6.60
N LYS A 247 1.53 10.68 6.22
CA LYS A 247 0.21 11.11 6.67
C LYS A 247 -0.42 9.97 7.45
N PRO A 248 -0.55 10.08 8.79
CA PRO A 248 -1.17 9.04 9.59
C PRO A 248 -2.56 8.68 9.07
N PHE A 249 -2.91 7.40 9.11
CA PHE A 249 -4.16 6.94 8.51
C PHE A 249 -4.81 5.75 9.21
N LEU A 250 -6.11 5.61 8.99
CA LEU A 250 -6.98 4.49 9.38
C LEU A 250 -7.53 3.85 8.11
N ALA A 251 -7.49 2.53 8.00
CA ALA A 251 -8.03 1.78 6.87
C ALA A 251 -9.16 0.86 7.34
N TYR A 252 -10.33 0.98 6.70
CA TYR A 252 -11.53 0.25 7.08
C TYR A 252 -12.23 -0.35 5.86
N LYS A 253 -13.15 -1.28 6.14
CA LYS A 253 -14.00 -1.88 5.11
C LYS A 253 -14.68 -0.79 4.30
N ASP A 254 -14.53 -0.92 2.99
CA ASP A 254 -15.12 0.00 2.04
C ASP A 254 -16.65 0.03 2.20
N ALA A 255 -17.19 1.23 2.39
CA ALA A 255 -18.62 1.44 2.59
C ALA A 255 -19.16 2.27 1.42
N PRO A 256 -20.13 1.75 0.64
CA PRO A 256 -20.57 2.40 -0.59
C PRO A 256 -21.10 3.83 -0.37
N HIS A 257 -21.73 4.11 0.78
CA HIS A 257 -22.37 5.40 1.05
C HIS A 257 -21.63 6.31 2.03
N SER A 258 -20.49 5.86 2.55
CA SER A 258 -19.52 6.59 3.38
C SER A 258 -20.03 7.21 4.71
N ASP A 259 -21.17 7.88 4.73
CA ASP A 259 -21.84 8.47 5.88
C ASP A 259 -23.37 8.51 5.67
N ILE A 260 -24.11 8.37 6.75
CA ILE A 260 -25.57 8.31 6.76
C ILE A 260 -26.21 9.60 6.24
N PHE A 261 -25.56 10.75 6.45
CA PHE A 261 -26.02 12.03 5.90
C PHE A 261 -25.87 12.10 4.38
N GLN A 262 -24.83 11.46 3.80
CA GLN A 262 -24.72 11.35 2.35
C GLN A 262 -25.73 10.36 1.78
N PHE A 263 -25.98 9.26 2.49
CA PHE A 263 -27.02 8.30 2.11
C PHE A 263 -28.39 8.98 1.99
N PHE A 264 -28.82 9.74 3.02
CA PHE A 264 -30.10 10.45 3.00
C PHE A 264 -30.15 11.69 2.10
N ARG A 265 -29.01 12.16 1.59
CA ARG A 265 -28.98 13.23 0.60
C ARG A 265 -29.39 12.77 -0.80
N GLN A 266 -29.29 11.48 -1.10
CA GLN A 266 -29.75 10.93 -2.37
C GLN A 266 -31.27 10.93 -2.42
N GLU A 267 -31.84 11.40 -3.53
CA GLU A 267 -33.28 11.60 -3.67
C GLU A 267 -34.05 10.27 -3.53
N GLU A 268 -33.46 9.17 -3.98
CA GLU A 268 -34.05 7.83 -3.84
C GLU A 268 -34.11 7.31 -2.39
N ASN A 269 -33.31 7.87 -1.48
CA ASN A 269 -33.18 7.40 -0.09
C ASN A 269 -33.85 8.33 0.94
N ARG A 270 -34.42 9.46 0.48
CA ARG A 270 -35.09 10.43 1.37
C ARG A 270 -36.29 9.83 2.11
N GLU A 271 -37.00 8.90 1.50
CA GLU A 271 -38.15 8.25 2.13
C GLU A 271 -37.74 7.33 3.28
N VAL A 272 -36.52 6.77 3.24
CA VAL A 272 -35.97 5.94 4.32
C VAL A 272 -35.66 6.77 5.57
N PHE A 273 -35.31 8.05 5.40
CA PHE A 273 -35.10 8.97 6.53
C PHE A 273 -36.39 9.18 7.33
N TRP A 274 -37.51 9.40 6.65
CA TRP A 274 -38.80 9.66 7.30
C TRP A 274 -39.38 8.41 7.98
N MET A 275 -39.16 7.23 7.42
CA MET A 275 -39.55 5.96 8.06
C MET A 275 -38.81 5.67 9.38
N LEU A 276 -37.65 6.28 9.62
CA LEU A 276 -36.90 6.14 10.88
C LEU A 276 -37.39 7.08 11.99
N THR A 277 -38.10 8.15 11.64
CA THR A 277 -38.60 9.15 12.59
C THR A 277 -40.06 8.96 13.00
N ASP A 278 -40.80 8.11 12.29
CA ASP A 278 -42.22 7.79 12.56
C ASP A 278 -42.40 6.55 13.48
N GLY A 279 -41.41 6.23 14.30
CA GLY A 279 -41.43 5.15 15.30
C GLY A 279 -41.78 5.63 16.71
#